data_AF-A0A5K0XF10-F1
#
_entry.id   AF-A0A5K0XF10-F1
#
_cell.length_a   1.000
_cell.length_b   1.000
_cell.length_c   1.000
_cell.angle_alpha   90.00
_cell.angle_beta   90.00
_cell.angle_gamma   90.00
#
_symmetry.space_group_name_H-M   'P 1'
#
loop_
_entity.id
_entity.type
_entity.pdbx_description
1 polymer ?
#
loop_
_entity_poly.entity_id
_entity_poly.type
_entity_poly.pdbx_seq_one_letter_code
_entity_poly.pdbx_strand_id
1 'polypeptide(L)'
;VDIAIPEVFVGGLLGSMLIFLFSAWACAAVGRTAQEVVNEVRRQFIERPGIMVCGFLSCLFEVSSAQLMDWLPKISVSQEYKEKPDYGRCVAIVASASLREMIKPGALAIVSPIVV
;
A
#
# COMPACT_ATOMS: atom_id res chain seq x y z
N VAL A 1 -28.68 -5.33 22.14
CA VAL A 1 -29.04 -5.38 20.71
C VAL A 1 -29.55 -6.79 20.46
N ASP A 2 -30.86 -6.95 20.28
CA ASP A 2 -31.43 -8.24 19.93
C ASP A 2 -31.12 -8.55 18.46
N ILE A 3 -30.59 -9.74 18.17
CA ILE A 3 -30.25 -10.18 16.80
C ILE A 3 -31.49 -10.83 16.15
N ALA A 4 -32.52 -11.11 16.95
CA ALA A 4 -33.79 -11.70 16.52
C ALA A 4 -34.73 -10.70 15.82
N ILE A 5 -34.43 -9.40 15.89
CA ILE A 5 -35.09 -8.38 15.08
C ILE A 5 -34.43 -8.32 13.69
N PRO A 6 -35.21 -8.46 12.61
CA PRO A 6 -34.67 -8.59 11.25
C PRO A 6 -33.85 -7.39 10.80
N GLU A 7 -34.15 -6.19 11.31
CA GLU A 7 -33.43 -4.96 10.96
C GLU A 7 -31.95 -4.98 11.40
N VAL A 8 -31.65 -5.51 12.58
CA VAL A 8 -30.27 -5.60 13.10
C VAL A 8 -29.47 -6.65 12.33
N PHE A 9 -30.09 -7.77 11.95
CA PHE A 9 -29.44 -8.82 11.19
C PHE A 9 -29.06 -8.35 9.78
N VAL A 10 -29.93 -7.59 9.12
CA VAL A 10 -29.66 -6.99 7.80
C VAL A 10 -28.57 -5.92 7.89
N GLY A 11 -28.60 -5.05 8.92
CA GLY A 11 -27.56 -4.05 9.15
C GLY A 11 -26.17 -4.67 9.40
N GLY A 12 -26.11 -5.77 10.17
CA GLY A 12 -24.86 -6.49 10.41
C GLY A 12 -24.27 -7.12 9.14
N LEU A 13 -25.13 -7.70 8.28
CA LEU A 13 -24.70 -8.32 7.03
C LEU A 13 -24.21 -7.26 6.03
N LEU A 14 -24.94 -6.15 5.86
CA LEU A 14 -24.54 -5.04 5.01
C LEU A 14 -23.25 -4.35 5.50
N GLY A 15 -23.09 -4.19 6.82
CA GLY A 15 -21.87 -3.66 7.42
C GLY A 15 -20.64 -4.53 7.11
N SER A 16 -20.78 -5.85 7.18
CA SER A 16 -19.69 -6.77 6.85
C SER A 16 -19.27 -6.69 5.38
N MET A 17 -20.23 -6.58 4.46
CA MET A 17 -19.97 -6.44 3.02
C MET A 17 -19.22 -5.15 2.70
N LEU A 18 -19.51 -4.07 3.43
CA LEU A 18 -18.88 -2.77 3.20
C LEU A 18 -17.38 -2.77 3.58
N ILE A 19 -16.98 -3.49 4.63
CA ILE A 19 -15.57 -3.64 5.03
C ILE A 19 -14.75 -4.31 3.90
N PHE A 20 -15.30 -5.35 3.28
CA PHE A 20 -14.65 -6.02 2.15
C PHE A 20 -14.58 -5.11 0.91
N LEU A 21 -15.62 -4.32 0.65
CA LEU A 21 -15.62 -3.36 -0.46
C LEU A 21 -14.54 -2.28 -0.29
N PHE A 22 -14.40 -1.72 0.91
CA PHE A 22 -13.34 -0.76 1.24
C PHE A 22 -11.94 -1.36 1.03
N SER A 23 -11.73 -2.59 1.51
CA SER A 23 -10.44 -3.29 1.38
C SER A 23 -10.08 -3.54 -0.10
N ALA A 24 -11.06 -3.94 -0.92
CA ALA A 24 -10.85 -4.16 -2.35
C ALA A 24 -10.46 -2.87 -3.08
N TRP A 25 -11.14 -1.75 -2.80
CA TRP A 25 -10.80 -0.45 -3.38
C TRP A 25 -9.43 0.06 -2.94
N ALA A 26 -9.07 -0.13 -1.67
CA ALA A 26 -7.76 0.24 -1.14
C ALA A 26 -6.63 -0.58 -1.81
N CYS A 27 -6.78 -1.91 -1.90
CA CYS A 27 -5.79 -2.76 -2.57
C CYS A 27 -5.64 -2.42 -4.06
N ALA A 28 -6.74 -2.13 -4.75
CA ALA A 28 -6.70 -1.72 -6.16
C ALA A 28 -6.01 -0.35 -6.36
N ALA A 29 -6.17 0.58 -5.42
CA ALA A 29 -5.47 1.86 -5.42
C ALA A 29 -3.95 1.69 -5.25
N VAL A 30 -3.52 0.88 -4.27
CA VAL A 30 -2.10 0.60 -4.03
C VAL A 30 -1.45 -0.11 -5.23
N GLY A 31 -2.17 -1.06 -5.85
CA GLY A 31 -1.68 -1.78 -7.01
C GLY A 31 -1.29 -0.87 -8.18
N ARG A 32 -2.09 0.17 -8.47
CA ARG A 32 -1.78 1.13 -9.54
C ARG A 32 -0.52 1.94 -9.24
N THR A 33 -0.39 2.47 -8.03
CA THR A 33 0.79 3.24 -7.60
C THR A 33 2.05 2.40 -7.59
N ALA A 34 1.96 1.13 -7.15
CA ALA A 34 3.10 0.22 -7.15
C ALA A 34 3.66 -0.01 -8.57
N GLN A 35 2.79 -0.09 -9.59
CA GLN A 35 3.23 -0.24 -10.98
C GLN A 35 4.02 0.99 -11.47
N GLU A 36 3.59 2.20 -11.11
CA GLU A 36 4.31 3.44 -11.46
C GLU A 36 5.71 3.46 -10.83
N VAL A 37 5.82 3.04 -9.57
CA VAL A 37 7.12 2.93 -8.87
C VAL A 37 8.01 1.87 -9.52
N VAL A 38 7.47 0.70 -9.87
CA VAL A 38 8.23 -0.36 -10.53
C VAL A 38 8.74 0.08 -11.90
N ASN A 39 7.93 0.79 -12.68
CA ASN A 39 8.34 1.34 -13.97
C ASN A 39 9.48 2.37 -13.82
N GLU A 40 9.42 3.21 -12.79
CA GLU A 40 10.47 4.17 -12.47
C GLU A 40 11.76 3.47 -12.00
N VAL A 41 11.66 2.48 -11.12
CA VAL A 41 12.80 1.68 -10.68
C VAL A 41 13.42 0.91 -11.85
N ARG A 42 12.61 0.35 -12.76
CA ARG A 42 13.09 -0.30 -13.99
C ARG A 42 13.83 0.69 -14.89
N ARG A 43 13.34 1.92 -15.01
CA ARG A 43 14.02 3.00 -15.74
C ARG A 43 15.39 3.32 -15.13
N GLN A 44 15.47 3.44 -13.81
CA GLN A 44 16.72 3.68 -13.08
C GLN A 44 17.72 2.53 -13.24
N PHE A 45 17.25 1.27 -13.28
CA PHE A 45 18.10 0.10 -13.52
C PHE A 45 18.71 0.04 -14.93
N ILE A 46 18.01 0.58 -15.94
CA ILE A 46 18.52 0.65 -17.32
C ILE A 46 19.51 1.81 -17.48
N GLU A 47 19.22 2.96 -16.86
CA GLU A 47 20.08 4.15 -16.92
C GLU A 47 21.39 3.98 -16.13
N ARG A 48 21.39 3.19 -15.03
CA ARG A 48 22.57 2.97 -14.16
C ARG A 48 22.76 1.49 -13.78
N PRO A 49 23.45 0.69 -14.62
CA PRO A 49 23.62 -0.75 -14.39
C PRO A 49 24.51 -1.13 -13.20
N GLY A 50 25.25 -0.18 -12.60
CA GLY A 50 26.18 -0.42 -11.48
C GLY A 50 25.54 -0.77 -10.12
N ILE A 51 24.20 -0.77 -10.01
CA ILE A 51 23.44 -0.90 -8.76
C ILE A 51 22.74 -2.29 -8.63
N MET A 52 22.66 -3.05 -9.73
CA MET A 52 21.79 -4.22 -9.90
C MET A 52 22.22 -5.47 -9.08
N VAL A 53 23.49 -5.59 -8.71
CA VAL A 53 24.03 -6.78 -8.03
C VAL A 53 23.68 -6.85 -6.54
N CYS A 54 23.47 -5.71 -5.88
CA CYS A 54 23.23 -5.68 -4.43
C CYS A 54 21.73 -5.86 -4.09
N GLY A 55 20.82 -5.29 -4.89
CA GLY A 55 19.38 -5.27 -4.59
C GLY A 55 18.64 -6.60 -4.78
N PHE A 56 19.06 -7.44 -5.73
CA PHE A 56 18.43 -8.74 -5.97
C PHE A 56 18.69 -9.74 -4.83
N LEU A 57 19.83 -9.61 -4.15
CA LEU A 57 20.22 -10.50 -3.06
C LEU A 57 19.42 -10.24 -1.77
N SER A 58 19.00 -8.99 -1.52
CA SER A 58 18.18 -8.65 -0.34
C SER A 58 16.72 -9.12 -0.46
N CYS A 59 16.16 -9.16 -1.67
CA CYS A 59 14.75 -9.52 -1.90
C CYS A 59 14.45 -11.01 -1.64
N LEU A 60 15.43 -11.90 -1.83
CA LEU A 60 15.26 -13.35 -1.59
C LEU A 60 15.09 -13.72 -0.11
N PHE A 61 15.43 -12.83 0.83
CA PHE A 61 15.34 -13.13 2.27
C PHE A 61 13.99 -12.72 2.90
N GLU A 62 13.12 -12.02 2.18
CA GLU A 62 11.92 -11.37 2.75
C GLU A 62 10.60 -12.15 2.53
N VAL A 63 10.63 -13.29 1.81
CA VAL A 63 9.43 -14.11 1.50
C VAL A 63 9.11 -15.11 2.61
N SER A 64 9.29 -14.74 3.87
CA SER A 64 8.76 -15.54 4.98
C SER A 64 8.35 -14.68 6.16
N SER A 65 7.11 -14.90 6.60
CA SER A 65 6.43 -14.41 7.80
C SER A 65 5.72 -13.05 7.74
N ALA A 66 4.40 -13.17 7.63
CA ALA A 66 3.42 -12.21 8.11
C ALA A 66 3.66 -11.89 9.60
N GLN A 67 4.36 -10.78 9.88
CA GLN A 67 4.29 -10.02 11.15
C GLN A 67 4.88 -8.62 10.92
N LEU A 68 4.30 -7.87 9.99
CA LEU A 68 4.80 -6.56 9.53
C LEU A 68 4.39 -5.40 10.47
N MET A 69 4.54 -5.61 11.78
CA MET A 69 4.42 -4.54 12.79
C MET A 69 5.63 -4.57 13.75
N ASP A 70 6.80 -4.96 13.23
CA ASP A 70 8.13 -4.88 13.88
C ASP A 70 9.09 -3.91 13.13
N TRP A 71 8.57 -3.19 12.12
CA TRP A 71 9.34 -2.33 11.21
C TRP A 71 9.78 -0.96 11.78
N LEU A 72 9.65 -0.71 13.09
CA LEU A 72 9.97 0.59 13.69
C LEU A 72 10.83 0.43 14.97
N PRO A 73 12.11 0.05 14.84
CA PRO A 73 13.20 1.02 15.05
C PRO A 73 14.52 0.71 14.28
N LYS A 74 14.53 -0.18 13.28
CA LYS A 74 15.74 -0.49 12.47
C LYS A 74 15.98 0.43 11.25
N ILE A 75 15.18 1.50 11.10
CA ILE A 75 15.30 2.46 9.97
C ILE A 75 16.36 3.55 10.26
N SER A 76 17.54 3.13 10.68
CA SER A 76 18.77 3.90 10.43
C SER A 76 19.61 3.13 9.41
N VAL A 77 19.13 3.11 8.17
CA VAL A 77 19.80 2.45 7.05
C VAL A 77 21.04 3.27 6.67
N SER A 78 22.18 2.94 7.26
CA SER A 78 23.49 3.11 6.63
C SER A 78 23.89 1.77 6.02
N GLN A 79 23.48 1.55 4.78
CA GLN A 79 24.12 0.60 3.86
C GLN A 79 24.90 1.43 2.84
N GLU A 80 26.17 1.10 2.65
CA GLU A 80 27.09 1.78 1.74
C GLU A 80 26.51 1.78 0.32
N TYR A 81 26.02 2.94 -0.10
CA TYR A 81 25.40 3.17 -1.39
C TYR A 81 26.49 3.74 -2.34
N LYS A 82 26.92 2.99 -3.37
CA LYS A 82 27.99 3.44 -4.29
C LYS A 82 27.61 4.61 -5.22
N GLU A 83 26.31 4.83 -5.53
CA GLU A 83 25.81 5.94 -6.36
C GLU A 83 24.27 6.24 -6.24
N LYS A 84 23.82 7.02 -5.24
CA LYS A 84 22.40 7.06 -4.74
C LYS A 84 21.34 7.07 -5.86
N PRO A 85 20.29 6.22 -5.81
CA PRO A 85 19.26 6.21 -6.82
C PRO A 85 18.40 7.45 -6.62
N ASP A 86 17.57 7.79 -7.59
CA ASP A 86 16.70 8.95 -7.45
C ASP A 86 15.48 8.59 -6.58
N TYR A 87 15.72 8.55 -5.26
CA TYR A 87 14.68 8.35 -4.25
C TYR A 87 13.69 9.52 -4.25
N GLY A 88 14.14 10.74 -4.55
CA GLY A 88 13.29 11.92 -4.55
C GLY A 88 12.13 11.77 -5.53
N ARG A 89 12.42 11.25 -6.73
CA ARG A 89 11.40 10.97 -7.74
C ARG A 89 10.46 9.83 -7.35
N CYS A 90 10.98 8.72 -6.81
CA CYS A 90 10.14 7.63 -6.32
C CYS A 90 9.20 8.07 -5.18
N VAL A 91 9.72 8.84 -4.22
CA VAL A 91 8.94 9.38 -3.10
C VAL A 91 7.88 10.36 -3.59
N ALA A 92 8.19 11.22 -4.56
CA ALA A 92 7.23 12.16 -5.14
C ALA A 92 6.06 11.46 -5.84
N ILE A 93 6.31 10.35 -6.55
CA ILE A 93 5.25 9.54 -7.17
C ILE A 93 4.32 8.98 -6.09
N VAL A 94 4.89 8.36 -5.04
CA VAL A 94 4.08 7.80 -3.95
C VAL A 94 3.30 8.88 -3.22
N ALA A 95 3.92 10.03 -2.94
CA ALA A 95 3.27 11.14 -2.24
C ALA A 95 2.09 11.70 -3.06
N SER A 96 2.31 11.99 -4.34
CA SER A 96 1.26 12.52 -5.23
C SER A 96 0.14 11.52 -5.49
N ALA A 97 0.46 10.24 -5.67
CA ALA A 97 -0.52 9.18 -5.87
C ALA A 97 -1.35 8.91 -4.60
N SER A 98 -0.73 8.89 -3.42
CA SER A 98 -1.44 8.63 -2.15
C SER A 98 -2.46 9.71 -1.84
N LEU A 99 -2.09 10.99 -2.03
CA LEU A 99 -2.98 12.13 -1.86
C LEU A 99 -4.22 12.05 -2.76
N ARG A 100 -4.04 11.54 -3.99
CA ARG A 100 -5.14 11.46 -4.97
C ARG A 100 -5.99 10.20 -4.80
N GLU A 101 -5.39 9.06 -4.53
CA GLU A 101 -6.11 7.79 -4.48
C GLU A 101 -6.86 7.57 -3.16
N MET A 102 -6.45 8.21 -2.05
CA MET A 102 -7.12 8.07 -0.75
C MET A 102 -8.47 8.79 -0.66
N ILE A 103 -8.77 9.74 -1.56
CA ILE A 103 -10.04 10.46 -1.54
C ILE A 103 -11.23 9.52 -1.83
N LYS A 104 -11.08 8.55 -2.74
CA LYS A 104 -12.15 7.62 -3.13
C LYS A 104 -12.58 6.66 -2.00
N PRO A 105 -11.66 5.90 -1.36
CA PRO A 105 -12.02 5.03 -0.24
C PRO A 105 -12.39 5.83 1.02
N GLY A 106 -11.79 7.02 1.23
CA GLY A 106 -12.13 7.90 2.34
C GLY A 106 -13.56 8.43 2.26
N ALA A 107 -14.00 8.86 1.07
CA ALA A 107 -15.38 9.29 0.85
C ALA A 107 -16.38 8.15 1.08
N LEU A 108 -16.08 6.94 0.63
CA LEU A 108 -16.92 5.76 0.86
C LEU A 108 -17.10 5.46 2.36
N ALA A 109 -16.02 5.55 3.15
CA ALA A 109 -16.05 5.31 4.58
C ALA A 109 -16.94 6.31 5.35
N ILE A 110 -17.00 7.57 4.89
CA ILE A 110 -17.83 8.61 5.52
C ILE A 110 -19.31 8.46 5.14
N VAL A 111 -19.59 8.02 3.91
CA VAL A 111 -20.97 7.80 3.43
C VAL A 111 -21.57 6.51 4.01
N SER A 112 -20.73 5.51 4.32
CA SER A 112 -21.15 4.22 4.89
C SER A 112 -22.13 4.30 6.08
N PRO A 113 -21.82 5.01 7.18
CA PRO A 113 -22.71 5.07 8.34
C PRO A 113 -23.98 5.90 8.10
N ILE A 114 -24.07 6.63 6.99
CA ILE A 114 -25.27 7.41 6.62
C ILE A 114 -26.26 6.54 5.84
N VAL A 115 -25.77 5.51 5.14
CA VAL A 115 -26.56 4.63 4.28
C VAL A 115 -27.07 3.39 5.02
N VAL A 116 -26.37 2.94 6.06
CA VAL A 116 -26.70 1.75 6.88
C VAL A 116 -27.58 2.13 8.06
#